data_AF-A0A832YN52-F1
#
_entry.id   AF-A0A832YN52-F1
#
_cell.length_a   1.000
_cell.length_b   1.000
_cell.length_c   1.000
_cell.angle_alpha   90.00
_cell.angle_beta   90.00
_cell.angle_gamma   90.00
#
_symmetry.space_group_name_H-M   'P 1'
#
loop_
_entity.id
_entity.type
_entity.pdbx_description
1 polymer ?
#
loop_
_entity_poly.entity_id
_entity_poly.type
_entity_poly.pdbx_seq_one_letter_code
_entity_poly.pdbx_strand_id
1 'polypeptide(L)'
;MPRALGNSMRRTSIILVVLILAPACLGLVSGATPDDITIDGDLSDWDSDTLIDIDSNASVPFRMTWNESHLFFAWQETDWASTSEGADLFVYLNTTDGGSPLSKEWNLAQTLPFFADFAFVL
;
A
#
# COMPACT_ATOMS: atom_id res chain seq x y z
N MET A 1 48.08 -14.07 38.49
CA MET A 1 47.51 -14.60 37.23
C MET A 1 46.26 -13.77 36.84
N PRO A 2 46.36 -12.83 35.88
CA PRO A 2 45.19 -12.12 35.35
C PRO A 2 45.10 -12.34 33.83
N ARG A 3 44.58 -13.49 33.38
CA ARG A 3 44.30 -13.75 31.95
C ARG A 3 42.82 -14.06 31.68
N ALA A 4 42.01 -14.26 32.72
CA ALA A 4 40.60 -14.61 32.59
C ALA A 4 39.67 -13.39 32.38
N LEU A 5 39.95 -12.24 33.01
CA LEU A 5 39.07 -11.05 32.91
C LEU A 5 39.05 -10.41 31.51
N GLY A 6 40.20 -10.33 30.83
CA GLY A 6 40.28 -9.70 29.50
C GLY A 6 39.50 -10.45 28.42
N ASN A 7 39.40 -11.78 28.54
CA ASN A 7 38.61 -12.60 27.62
C ASN A 7 37.09 -12.46 27.87
N SER A 8 36.67 -12.26 29.11
CA SER A 8 35.27 -12.01 29.48
C SER A 8 34.78 -10.66 28.95
N MET A 9 35.54 -9.59 29.21
CA MET A 9 35.20 -8.23 28.72
C MET A 9 35.16 -8.18 27.19
N ARG A 10 36.12 -8.83 26.50
CA ARG A 10 36.15 -8.89 25.03
C ARG A 10 34.92 -9.61 24.46
N ARG A 11 34.47 -10.70 25.09
CA ARG A 11 33.26 -11.42 24.69
C ARG A 11 32.00 -10.58 24.91
N THR A 12 31.89 -9.91 26.05
CA THR A 12 30.75 -9.03 26.35
C THR A 12 30.67 -7.85 25.37
N SER A 13 31.80 -7.24 25.02
CA SER A 13 31.84 -6.16 24.03
C SER A 13 31.42 -6.62 22.64
N ILE A 14 31.83 -7.81 22.20
CA ILE A 14 31.41 -8.38 20.91
C ILE A 14 29.91 -8.66 20.91
N ILE A 15 29.36 -9.21 21.98
CA ILE A 15 27.92 -9.49 22.10
C ILE A 15 27.11 -8.19 22.03
N LEU A 16 27.54 -7.13 22.72
CA LEU A 16 26.86 -5.84 22.67
C LEU A 16 26.91 -5.20 21.29
N VAL A 17 28.05 -5.25 20.60
CA VAL A 17 28.18 -4.74 19.23
C VAL A 17 27.25 -5.51 18.28
N VAL A 18 27.19 -6.84 18.41
CA VAL A 18 26.29 -7.66 17.61
C VAL A 18 24.82 -7.36 17.93
N LEU A 19 24.46 -7.16 19.20
CA LEU A 19 23.09 -6.82 19.59
C LEU A 19 22.63 -5.45 19.05
N ILE A 20 23.54 -4.49 18.97
CA ILE A 20 23.27 -3.14 18.44
C ILE A 20 23.19 -3.16 16.91
N LEU A 21 24.01 -3.98 16.24
CA LEU A 21 24.03 -4.07 14.78
C LEU A 21 23.01 -5.07 14.21
N ALA A 22 22.52 -6.02 15.00
CA ALA A 22 21.55 -7.03 14.55
C ALA A 22 20.25 -6.42 13.99
N PRO A 23 19.62 -5.40 14.62
CA PRO A 23 18.43 -4.75 14.06
C PRO A 23 18.67 -4.11 12.69
N ALA A 24 19.88 -3.58 12.44
CA ALA A 24 20.25 -3.00 11.15
C ALA A 24 20.40 -4.06 10.04
N CYS A 25 20.63 -5.33 10.39
CA CYS A 25 20.67 -6.45 9.46
C CYS A 25 19.33 -7.19 9.34
N LEU A 26 18.33 -6.86 10.16
CA LEU A 26 16.99 -7.46 10.15
C LEU A 26 15.97 -6.61 9.38
N GLY A 27 16.36 -5.43 8.88
CA GLY A 27 15.55 -4.58 8.02
C GLY A 27 15.42 -5.12 6.60
N LEU A 28 14.82 -6.30 6.44
CA LEU A 28 14.24 -6.71 5.15
C LEU A 28 12.80 -6.19 5.13
N VAL A 29 12.63 -4.95 4.71
CA VAL A 29 11.32 -4.50 4.23
C VAL A 29 11.21 -5.02 2.80
N SER A 30 10.50 -6.13 2.62
CA SER A 30 10.01 -6.51 1.29
C SER A 30 8.89 -5.53 0.98
N GLY A 31 9.21 -4.43 0.28
CA GLY A 31 8.16 -3.65 -0.36
C GLY A 31 7.55 -4.51 -1.46
N ALA A 32 6.22 -4.55 -1.53
CA ALA A 32 5.51 -5.24 -2.60
C ALA A 32 6.08 -4.79 -3.96
N THR A 33 6.56 -5.77 -4.71
CA THR A 33 7.11 -5.59 -6.05
C THR A 33 6.01 -5.09 -6.99
N PRO A 34 6.36 -4.27 -7.98
CA PRO A 34 5.45 -4.01 -9.09
C PRO A 34 5.09 -5.36 -9.74
N ASP A 35 3.81 -5.67 -9.85
CA ASP A 35 3.32 -6.95 -10.38
C ASP A 35 2.58 -6.73 -11.70
N ASP A 36 2.87 -7.58 -12.68
CA ASP A 36 2.16 -7.59 -13.96
C ASP A 36 0.85 -8.38 -13.79
N ILE A 37 -0.28 -7.69 -13.78
CA ILE A 37 -1.60 -8.29 -13.62
C ILE A 37 -2.24 -8.57 -14.98
N THR A 38 -2.73 -9.80 -15.15
CA THR A 38 -3.61 -10.15 -16.27
C THR A 38 -5.04 -9.70 -15.96
N ILE A 39 -5.68 -8.93 -16.85
CA ILE A 39 -7.07 -8.47 -16.65
C ILE A 39 -8.04 -9.52 -17.19
N ASP A 40 -8.28 -10.57 -16.41
CA ASP A 40 -9.20 -11.67 -16.74
C ASP A 40 -10.24 -11.95 -15.64
N GLY A 41 -10.17 -11.22 -14.53
CA GLY A 41 -11.07 -11.40 -13.38
C GLY A 41 -10.65 -12.51 -12.42
N ASP A 42 -9.53 -13.19 -12.67
CA ASP A 42 -8.88 -14.07 -11.71
C ASP A 42 -7.93 -13.27 -10.81
N LEU A 43 -7.76 -13.74 -9.58
CA LEU A 43 -6.94 -13.11 -8.55
C LEU A 43 -5.66 -13.89 -8.25
N SER A 44 -5.40 -14.96 -9.01
CA SER A 44 -4.21 -15.79 -8.83
C SER A 44 -2.90 -15.01 -9.00
N ASP A 45 -2.90 -13.97 -9.85
CA ASP A 45 -1.77 -13.05 -10.06
C ASP A 45 -1.61 -12.00 -8.94
N TRP A 46 -2.57 -11.88 -8.01
CA TRP A 46 -2.58 -10.83 -6.98
C TRP A 46 -1.98 -11.33 -5.66
N ASP A 47 -0.84 -10.76 -5.25
CA ASP A 47 -0.22 -11.07 -3.97
C ASP A 47 -1.11 -10.65 -2.78
N SER A 48 -0.93 -11.29 -1.62
CA SER A 48 -1.58 -10.90 -0.37
C SER A 48 -1.29 -9.45 0.04
N ASP A 49 -0.08 -8.96 -0.24
CA ASP A 49 0.37 -7.63 0.17
C ASP A 49 -0.26 -6.50 -0.66
N THR A 50 -0.98 -6.83 -1.75
CA THR A 50 -1.73 -5.83 -2.55
C THR A 50 -3.05 -5.43 -1.90
N LEU A 51 -3.46 -6.07 -0.81
CA LEU A 51 -4.72 -5.77 -0.12
C LEU A 51 -4.59 -4.43 0.60
N ILE A 52 -5.41 -3.45 0.19
CA ILE A 52 -5.39 -2.10 0.77
C ILE A 52 -6.33 -2.03 1.97
N ASP A 53 -7.56 -2.51 1.80
CA ASP A 53 -8.57 -2.52 2.85
C ASP A 53 -9.67 -3.53 2.55
N ILE A 54 -10.50 -3.79 3.56
CA ILE A 54 -11.75 -4.53 3.43
C ILE A 54 -12.86 -3.62 3.95
N ASP A 55 -14.01 -3.62 3.29
CA ASP A 55 -15.16 -2.82 3.72
C ASP A 55 -15.53 -3.08 5.19
N SER A 56 -16.31 -2.17 5.79
CA SER A 56 -16.70 -2.25 7.20
C SER A 56 -17.51 -3.51 7.56
N ASN A 57 -18.08 -4.19 6.57
CA ASN A 57 -18.77 -5.47 6.75
C ASN A 57 -17.86 -6.69 6.54
N ALA A 58 -16.56 -6.48 6.31
CA ALA A 58 -15.53 -7.49 6.11
C ALA A 58 -15.78 -8.45 4.93
N SER A 59 -16.56 -8.03 3.95
CA SER A 59 -17.02 -8.85 2.81
C SER A 59 -16.30 -8.51 1.52
N VAL A 60 -15.91 -7.25 1.32
CA VAL A 60 -15.50 -6.75 0.02
C VAL A 60 -14.05 -6.28 0.07
N PRO A 61 -13.07 -7.12 -0.33
CA PRO A 61 -11.67 -6.75 -0.36
C PRO A 61 -11.33 -5.87 -1.56
N PHE A 62 -10.62 -4.77 -1.30
CA PHE A 62 -10.09 -3.88 -2.32
C PHE A 62 -8.56 -4.02 -2.40
N ARG A 63 -8.06 -4.32 -3.60
CA ARG A 63 -6.63 -4.51 -3.87
C ARG A 63 -6.13 -3.48 -4.85
N MET A 64 -4.87 -3.08 -4.68
CA MET A 64 -4.17 -2.17 -5.59
C MET A 64 -2.72 -2.60 -5.76
N THR A 65 -2.24 -2.60 -7.00
CA THR A 65 -0.83 -2.78 -7.35
C THR A 65 -0.50 -1.96 -8.59
N TRP A 66 0.76 -1.91 -9.00
CA TRP A 66 1.19 -1.14 -10.17
C TRP A 66 2.34 -1.84 -10.89
N ASN A 67 2.57 -1.48 -12.15
CA ASN A 67 3.77 -1.83 -12.90
C ASN A 67 4.34 -0.59 -13.60
N GLU A 68 5.33 -0.75 -14.48
CA GLU A 68 5.99 0.38 -15.17
C GLU A 68 5.02 1.31 -15.92
N SER A 69 3.84 0.83 -16.31
CA SER A 69 2.92 1.56 -17.19
C SER A 69 1.49 1.70 -16.68
N HIS A 70 1.07 0.90 -15.70
CA HIS A 70 -0.32 0.81 -15.26
C HIS A 70 -0.44 0.78 -13.74
N LEU A 71 -1.54 1.37 -13.26
CA LEU A 71 -2.05 1.19 -11.90
C LEU A 71 -3.25 0.24 -12.00
N PHE A 72 -3.22 -0.83 -11.22
CA PHE A 72 -4.22 -1.88 -11.23
C PHE A 72 -5.08 -1.83 -9.97
N PHE A 73 -6.37 -2.07 -10.14
CA PHE A 73 -7.34 -2.18 -9.04
C PHE A 73 -8.12 -3.49 -9.19
N ALA A 74 -8.30 -4.21 -8.08
CA ALA A 74 -9.23 -5.33 -8.02
C ALA A 74 -10.23 -5.09 -6.89
N TRP A 75 -11.50 -5.10 -7.27
CA TRP A 75 -12.64 -4.96 -6.37
C TRP A 75 -13.49 -6.22 -6.52
N GLN A 76 -13.49 -7.06 -5.50
CA GLN A 76 -14.15 -8.35 -5.56
C GLN A 76 -15.62 -8.26 -5.15
N GLU A 77 -16.42 -9.22 -5.60
CA GLU A 77 -17.80 -9.41 -5.12
C GLU A 77 -18.73 -8.19 -5.32
N THR A 78 -18.39 -7.28 -6.23
CA THR A 78 -19.21 -6.11 -6.56
C THR A 78 -19.59 -6.14 -8.04
N ASP A 79 -20.88 -6.17 -8.32
CA ASP A 79 -21.41 -6.01 -9.67
C ASP A 79 -21.61 -4.52 -9.98
N TRP A 80 -20.64 -3.92 -10.67
CA TRP A 80 -20.65 -2.48 -10.96
C TRP A 80 -21.79 -2.09 -11.91
N ALA A 81 -22.33 -3.03 -12.69
CA ALA A 81 -23.44 -2.76 -13.60
C ALA A 81 -24.80 -2.81 -12.90
N SER A 82 -24.86 -3.31 -11.66
CA SER A 82 -26.10 -3.44 -10.91
C SER A 82 -26.64 -2.08 -10.49
N THR A 83 -27.89 -1.79 -10.84
CA THR A 83 -28.56 -0.55 -10.42
C THR A 83 -29.09 -0.59 -8.99
N SER A 84 -29.04 -1.75 -8.32
CA SER A 84 -29.55 -1.94 -6.96
C SER A 84 -28.47 -2.20 -5.93
N GLU A 85 -27.39 -2.87 -6.32
CA GLU A 85 -26.30 -3.33 -5.44
C GLU A 85 -24.92 -2.88 -5.97
N GLY A 86 -24.88 -2.15 -7.09
CA GLY A 86 -23.64 -1.64 -7.66
C GLY A 86 -23.04 -0.50 -6.83
N ALA A 87 -21.77 -0.22 -7.08
CA ALA A 87 -21.02 0.82 -6.41
C ALA A 87 -20.25 1.65 -7.43
N ASP A 88 -20.08 2.93 -7.12
CA ASP A 88 -19.25 3.86 -7.89
C ASP A 88 -17.82 3.84 -7.35
N LEU A 89 -16.80 3.84 -8.23
CA LEU A 89 -15.41 3.98 -7.82
C LEU A 89 -14.93 5.43 -8.05
N PHE A 90 -14.48 6.06 -6.97
CA PHE A 90 -13.86 7.38 -7.01
C PHE A 90 -12.36 7.26 -6.81
N VAL A 91 -11.57 7.76 -7.77
CA VAL A 91 -10.10 7.82 -7.68
C VAL A 91 -9.66 9.27 -7.61
N TYR A 92 -8.91 9.60 -6.56
CA TYR A 92 -8.35 10.93 -6.36
C TYR A 92 -6.83 10.86 -6.37
N LEU A 93 -6.20 11.71 -7.17
CA LEU A 93 -4.75 11.81 -7.25
C LEU A 93 -4.35 13.20 -6.80
N ASN A 94 -3.42 13.25 -5.84
CA ASN A 94 -2.80 14.49 -5.42
C ASN A 94 -1.31 14.43 -5.76
N THR A 95 -0.85 15.32 -6.62
CA THR A 95 0.55 15.36 -7.10
C THR A 95 1.36 16.45 -6.43
N THR A 96 0.70 17.35 -5.69
CA THR A 96 1.31 18.49 -5.01
C THR A 96 0.74 18.69 -3.60
N ASP A 97 1.51 19.33 -2.72
CA ASP A 97 0.98 19.74 -1.41
C ASP A 97 0.00 20.91 -1.60
N GLY A 98 -1.23 20.74 -1.11
CA GLY A 98 -2.26 21.79 -1.16
C GLY A 98 -3.01 21.89 -2.49
N GLY A 99 -3.39 20.75 -3.08
CA GLY A 99 -4.24 20.67 -4.28
C GLY A 99 -5.60 21.37 -4.17
N SER A 100 -6.50 21.16 -5.13
CA SER A 100 -7.81 21.81 -5.15
C SER A 100 -8.88 20.92 -4.51
N PRO A 101 -9.81 21.44 -3.70
CA PRO A 101 -10.98 20.66 -3.32
C PRO A 101 -12.02 20.62 -4.45
N LEU A 102 -11.82 21.35 -5.54
CA LEU A 102 -12.74 21.43 -6.69
C LEU A 102 -12.21 20.61 -7.85
N SER A 103 -13.04 19.72 -8.39
CA SER A 103 -12.74 18.93 -9.60
C SER A 103 -13.18 19.64 -10.87
N LYS A 104 -12.28 19.72 -11.86
CA LYS A 104 -12.59 20.26 -13.20
C LYS A 104 -13.59 19.38 -13.96
N GLU A 105 -13.48 18.05 -13.83
CA GLU A 105 -14.39 17.08 -14.48
C GLU A 105 -15.83 17.22 -13.97
N TRP A 106 -16.01 17.73 -12.75
CA TRP A 106 -17.32 18.03 -12.18
C TRP A 106 -17.76 19.48 -12.38
N ASN A 107 -17.16 20.18 -13.35
CA ASN A 107 -17.41 21.59 -13.64
C ASN A 107 -17.31 22.49 -12.38
N LEU A 108 -16.41 22.15 -11.45
CA LEU A 108 -16.20 22.84 -10.18
C LEU A 108 -17.43 22.87 -9.25
N ALA A 109 -18.45 22.06 -9.52
CA ALA A 109 -19.73 22.11 -8.79
C ALA A 109 -19.69 21.42 -7.42
N GLN A 110 -18.73 20.50 -7.22
CA GLN A 110 -18.58 19.75 -5.97
C GLN A 110 -17.24 20.05 -5.32
N THR A 111 -17.29 20.23 -3.99
CA THR A 111 -16.14 20.43 -3.12
C THR A 111 -15.86 19.14 -2.37
N LEU A 112 -14.68 18.57 -2.60
CA LEU A 112 -14.16 17.40 -1.90
C LEU A 112 -13.84 17.75 -0.44
N PRO A 113 -13.98 16.78 0.49
CA PRO A 113 -13.61 16.98 1.90
C PRO A 113 -12.10 17.04 2.13
N PHE A 114 -11.29 16.91 1.07
CA PHE A 114 -9.83 17.00 1.06
C PHE A 114 -9.35 17.61 -0.27
N PHE A 115 -8.06 17.94 -0.33
CA PHE A 115 -7.42 18.52 -1.52
C PHE A 115 -6.94 17.44 -2.48
N ALA A 116 -7.27 17.56 -3.77
CA ALA A 116 -6.79 16.68 -4.83
C ALA A 116 -6.48 17.48 -6.11
N ASP A 117 -5.56 17.00 -6.93
CA ASP A 117 -5.24 17.65 -8.20
C ASP A 117 -6.10 17.07 -9.34
N PHE A 118 -6.46 15.78 -9.23
CA PHE A 118 -7.27 15.07 -10.21
C PHE A 118 -8.31 14.18 -9.51
N ALA A 119 -9.48 14.06 -10.13
CA ALA A 119 -10.54 13.16 -9.70
C ALA A 119 -11.12 12.45 -10.93
N PHE A 120 -11.35 11.15 -10.78
CA PHE A 120 -11.98 10.30 -11.78
C PHE A 120 -13.13 9.52 -11.13
N VAL A 121 -14.20 9.32 -11.90
CA VAL A 121 -15.40 8.57 -11.49
C VAL A 121 -15.68 7.55 -12.57
N LEU A 122 -15.90 6.29 -12.18
CA LEU A 122 -16.38 5.24 -13.07
C LEU A 122 -17.79 4.80 -12.66
#